data_AF-A0A957FCX5-F1
#
_entry.id   AF-A0A957FCX5-F1
#
_cell.length_a   1.000
_cell.length_b   1.000
_cell.length_c   1.000
_cell.angle_alpha   90.00
_cell.angle_beta   90.00
_cell.angle_gamma   90.00
#
_symmetry.space_group_name_H-M   'P 1'
#
loop_
_entity.id
_entity.type
_entity.pdbx_description
1 polymer ?
#
loop_
_entity_poly.entity_id
_entity_poly.type
_entity_poly.pdbx_seq_one_letter_code
_entity_poly.pdbx_strand_id
1 'polypeptide(L)'
;MTEIKRPVFFNGENPGMTLYTPGTEQATAIVSYWYCTDSPHGVGHALILWLAKEAMPANETGQGYIFTDNLTLAQTLVTQLTRHFPEFQDVSLENLAYITAQCHHTYDGTHYQAICQAPAAQVTVKWSHLLDRKQVIWPQFPAGETAYDLTTVICPCQTG
;
A
#
# COMPACT_ATOMS: atom_id res chain seq x y z
N MET A 1 -12.41 -30.58 19.87
CA MET A 1 -11.76 -30.00 18.68
C MET A 1 -12.48 -28.70 18.39
N THR A 2 -11.77 -27.57 18.45
CA THR A 2 -12.33 -26.26 18.14
C THR A 2 -12.44 -26.16 16.62
N GLU A 3 -13.63 -25.84 16.11
CA GLU A 3 -13.89 -25.68 14.69
C GLU A 3 -13.20 -24.41 14.17
N ILE A 4 -12.27 -24.56 13.21
CA ILE A 4 -11.64 -23.42 12.52
C ILE A 4 -12.66 -22.91 11.50
N LYS A 5 -13.33 -21.80 11.82
CA LYS A 5 -14.46 -21.30 11.02
C LYS A 5 -14.03 -20.73 9.66
N ARG A 6 -12.90 -20.01 9.58
CA ARG A 6 -12.31 -19.46 8.34
C ARG A 6 -10.80 -19.24 8.50
N PRO A 7 -9.98 -19.49 7.45
CA PRO A 7 -8.57 -19.14 7.47
C PRO A 7 -8.40 -17.61 7.47
N VAL A 8 -7.39 -17.11 8.20
CA VAL A 8 -7.00 -15.70 8.18
C VAL A 8 -6.12 -15.48 6.94
N PHE A 9 -6.52 -14.54 6.08
CA PHE A 9 -5.70 -14.12 4.94
C PHE A 9 -4.59 -13.16 5.38
N PHE A 10 -4.98 -12.13 6.12
CA PHE A 10 -4.12 -11.06 6.61
C PHE A 10 -4.74 -10.42 7.86
N ASN A 11 -3.92 -10.11 8.84
CA ASN A 11 -4.25 -9.23 9.94
C ASN A 11 -3.18 -8.14 10.06
N GLY A 12 -3.59 -6.88 10.17
CA GLY A 12 -2.69 -5.75 10.24
C GLY A 12 -3.26 -4.47 9.67
N GLU A 13 -2.37 -3.60 9.19
CA GLU A 13 -2.69 -2.27 8.69
C GLU A 13 -2.38 -2.16 7.19
N ASN A 14 -3.23 -1.42 6.45
CA ASN A 14 -2.99 -1.05 5.05
C ASN A 14 -3.28 0.44 4.77
N PRO A 15 -2.43 1.38 5.18
CA PRO A 15 -2.55 2.78 4.78
C PRO A 15 -2.20 2.96 3.29
N GLY A 16 -3.21 3.32 2.50
CA GLY A 16 -3.07 3.78 1.12
C GLY A 16 -2.94 5.31 1.03
N MET A 17 -2.08 5.79 0.14
CA MET A 17 -1.87 7.22 -0.14
C MET A 17 -1.79 7.44 -1.65
N THR A 18 -2.50 8.43 -2.16
CA THR A 18 -2.39 8.86 -3.55
C THR A 18 -2.10 10.36 -3.59
N LEU A 19 -1.04 10.72 -4.31
CA LEU A 19 -0.70 12.10 -4.59
C LEU A 19 -1.20 12.47 -5.97
N TYR A 20 -1.85 13.62 -6.09
CA TYR A 20 -2.44 14.10 -7.34
C TYR A 20 -1.70 15.34 -7.86
N THR A 21 -1.63 15.49 -9.17
CA THR A 21 -1.14 16.71 -9.82
C THR A 21 -2.07 17.88 -9.46
N PRO A 22 -1.53 19.03 -8.97
CA PRO A 22 -2.35 20.15 -8.52
C PRO A 22 -3.38 20.61 -9.55
N GLY A 23 -4.64 20.73 -9.12
CA GLY A 23 -5.76 21.16 -9.97
C GLY A 23 -6.29 20.07 -10.91
N THR A 24 -5.86 18.82 -10.77
CA THR A 24 -6.31 17.68 -11.59
C THR A 24 -6.63 16.46 -10.72
N GLU A 25 -7.28 15.46 -11.30
CA GLU A 25 -7.48 14.13 -10.69
C GLU A 25 -6.40 13.13 -11.14
N GLN A 26 -5.34 13.59 -11.81
CA GLN A 26 -4.28 12.71 -12.29
C GLN A 26 -3.34 12.35 -11.14
N ALA A 27 -3.25 11.05 -10.81
CA ALA A 27 -2.29 10.55 -9.84
C ALA A 27 -0.85 10.69 -10.35
N THR A 28 0.03 11.22 -9.50
CA THR A 28 1.48 11.35 -9.75
C THR A 28 2.28 10.33 -8.95
N ALA A 29 1.74 9.88 -7.82
CA ALA A 29 2.30 8.81 -7.01
C ALA A 29 1.18 8.05 -6.30
N ILE A 30 1.35 6.74 -6.15
CA ILE A 30 0.43 5.87 -5.39
C ILE A 30 1.28 5.01 -4.48
N VAL A 31 0.89 4.93 -3.21
CA VAL A 31 1.54 4.14 -2.19
C VAL A 31 0.51 3.29 -1.47
N SER A 32 0.86 2.03 -1.23
CA SER A 32 0.14 1.16 -0.30
C SER A 32 1.15 0.54 0.65
N TYR A 33 1.10 0.96 1.91
CA TYR A 33 1.93 0.42 2.97
C TYR A 33 1.17 -0.66 3.72
N TRP A 34 1.82 -1.77 3.98
CA TRP A 34 1.28 -2.91 4.69
C TRP A 34 2.14 -3.20 5.91
N TYR A 35 1.49 -3.36 7.05
CA TYR A 35 2.08 -3.96 8.24
C TYR A 35 1.27 -5.20 8.60
N CYS A 36 1.85 -6.38 8.40
CA CYS A 36 1.23 -7.66 8.70
C CYS A 36 1.68 -8.17 10.08
N THR A 37 0.72 -8.39 10.96
CA THR A 37 0.94 -8.97 12.30
C THR A 37 0.59 -10.45 12.37
N ASP A 38 -0.23 -10.95 11.45
CA ASP A 38 -0.54 -12.38 11.33
C ASP A 38 -0.95 -12.73 9.89
N SER A 39 -0.30 -13.73 9.30
CA SER A 39 -0.65 -14.33 8.01
C SER A 39 0.01 -15.71 7.83
N PRO A 40 -0.48 -16.55 6.91
CA PRO A 40 0.20 -17.78 6.50
C PRO A 40 1.61 -17.56 5.93
N HIS A 41 1.94 -16.34 5.51
CA HIS A 41 3.23 -15.96 4.92
C HIS A 41 4.17 -15.31 5.94
N GLY A 42 3.79 -15.31 7.22
CA GLY A 42 4.53 -14.70 8.32
C GLY A 42 4.19 -13.22 8.54
N VAL A 43 4.89 -12.63 9.50
CA VAL A 43 4.80 -11.19 9.82
C VAL A 43 5.76 -10.40 8.94
N GLY A 44 5.50 -9.10 8.77
CA GLY A 44 6.40 -8.23 8.03
C GLY A 44 5.71 -7.01 7.44
N HIS A 45 6.42 -6.32 6.58
CA HIS A 45 5.98 -5.09 5.96
C HIS A 45 6.12 -5.14 4.45
N ALA A 46 5.28 -4.40 3.74
CA ALA A 46 5.46 -4.13 2.33
C ALA A 46 5.04 -2.70 2.01
N LEU A 47 5.88 -1.94 1.31
CA LEU A 47 5.52 -0.64 0.74
C LEU A 47 5.55 -0.78 -0.77
N ILE A 48 4.36 -0.80 -1.38
CA ILE A 48 4.20 -0.74 -2.83
C ILE A 48 4.17 0.73 -3.22
N LEU A 49 5.17 1.18 -3.96
CA LEU A 49 5.26 2.54 -4.51
C LEU A 49 5.10 2.47 -6.03
N TRP A 50 4.27 3.34 -6.57
CA TRP A 50 4.20 3.66 -7.98
C TRP A 50 4.37 5.16 -8.18
N LEU A 51 5.08 5.54 -9.25
CA LEU A 51 5.36 6.93 -9.64
C LEU A 51 5.01 7.11 -11.12
N ALA A 52 4.29 8.17 -11.45
CA ALA A 52 4.01 8.55 -12.83
C ALA A 52 5.32 8.92 -13.56
N LYS A 53 5.38 8.70 -14.88
CA LYS A 53 6.59 8.98 -15.67
C LYS A 53 6.99 10.45 -15.61
N GLU A 54 6.00 11.33 -15.62
CA GLU A 54 6.16 12.78 -15.57
C GLU A 54 6.66 13.27 -14.21
N ALA A 55 6.53 12.45 -13.17
CA ALA A 55 7.05 12.70 -11.83
C ALA A 55 8.53 12.30 -11.67
N MET A 56 9.11 11.66 -12.68
CA MET A 56 10.46 11.07 -12.61
C MET A 56 11.49 11.91 -13.40
N PRO A 57 12.77 11.92 -12.98
CA PRO A 57 13.85 12.51 -13.78
C PRO A 57 13.89 11.88 -15.18
N ALA A 58 14.25 12.66 -16.21
CA ALA A 58 14.19 12.30 -17.64
C ALA A 58 14.95 11.03 -18.08
N ASN A 59 15.68 10.40 -17.17
CA ASN A 59 16.59 9.28 -17.40
C ASN A 59 16.03 7.97 -16.82
N GLU A 60 14.95 8.05 -16.04
CA GLU A 60 14.28 6.92 -15.41
C GLU A 60 12.93 6.75 -16.10
N THR A 61 12.75 5.63 -16.79
CA THR A 61 11.44 5.26 -17.32
C THR A 61 10.55 4.99 -16.12
N GLY A 62 9.56 5.86 -15.86
CA GLY A 62 8.82 5.84 -14.61
C GLY A 62 8.37 4.45 -14.19
N GLN A 63 8.85 4.04 -13.01
CA GLN A 63 8.64 2.73 -12.39
C GLN A 63 8.95 2.89 -10.89
N GLY A 64 7.99 2.50 -10.06
CA GLY A 64 8.20 2.45 -8.62
C GLY A 64 8.80 1.11 -8.18
N TYR A 65 8.68 0.82 -6.89
CA TYR A 65 9.35 -0.32 -6.26
C TYR A 65 8.47 -0.90 -5.17
N ILE A 66 8.71 -2.16 -4.83
CA ILE A 66 8.08 -2.83 -3.69
C ILE A 66 9.15 -3.04 -2.63
N PHE A 67 9.12 -2.26 -1.56
CA PHE A 67 10.06 -2.38 -0.44
C PHE A 67 9.50 -3.34 0.60
N THR A 68 10.30 -4.32 1.06
CA THR A 68 9.78 -5.33 1.99
C THR A 68 10.89 -5.98 2.82
N ASP A 69 10.57 -6.36 4.05
CA ASP A 69 11.38 -7.26 4.88
C ASP A 69 10.93 -8.74 4.76
N ASN A 70 9.81 -9.00 4.09
CA ASN A 70 9.23 -10.31 3.86
C ASN A 70 8.74 -10.45 2.40
N LEU A 71 9.59 -11.02 1.55
CA LEU A 71 9.33 -11.14 0.10
C LEU A 71 8.07 -11.94 -0.21
N THR A 72 7.87 -13.08 0.45
CA THR A 72 6.72 -13.98 0.21
C THR A 72 5.40 -13.28 0.55
N LEU A 73 5.37 -12.55 1.67
CA LEU A 73 4.22 -11.73 2.05
C LEU A 73 3.96 -10.65 1.00
N ALA A 74 4.98 -9.88 0.60
CA ALA A 74 4.82 -8.79 -0.37
C ALA A 74 4.30 -9.30 -1.73
N GLN A 75 4.84 -10.41 -2.23
CA GLN A 75 4.36 -11.04 -3.48
C GLN A 75 2.89 -11.45 -3.37
N THR A 76 2.49 -12.03 -2.23
CA THR A 76 1.11 -12.44 -2.00
C THR A 76 0.18 -11.23 -1.95
N LEU A 77 0.55 -10.18 -1.21
CA LEU A 77 -0.22 -8.94 -1.13
C LEU A 77 -0.42 -8.32 -2.51
N VAL A 78 0.64 -8.21 -3.31
CA VAL A 78 0.58 -7.64 -4.66
C VAL A 78 -0.32 -8.46 -5.58
N THR A 79 -0.13 -9.78 -5.61
CA THR A 79 -0.80 -10.66 -6.57
C THR A 79 -2.24 -10.98 -6.20
N GLN A 80 -2.58 -10.96 -4.92
CA GLN A 80 -3.87 -11.40 -4.42
C GLN A 80 -4.70 -10.27 -3.81
N LEU A 81 -4.14 -9.09 -3.52
CA LEU A 81 -4.89 -8.04 -2.83
C LEU A 81 -4.69 -6.65 -3.45
N THR A 82 -3.46 -6.12 -3.49
CA THR A 82 -3.16 -4.75 -3.94
C THR A 82 -3.65 -4.47 -5.36
N ARG A 83 -3.51 -5.44 -6.28
CA ARG A 83 -3.97 -5.32 -7.68
C ARG A 83 -5.47 -5.08 -7.86
N HIS A 84 -6.26 -5.34 -6.81
CA HIS A 84 -7.72 -5.21 -6.88
C HIS A 84 -8.20 -3.82 -6.44
N PHE A 85 -7.35 -3.04 -5.78
CA PHE A 85 -7.68 -1.67 -5.40
C PHE A 85 -7.82 -0.79 -6.64
N PRO A 86 -8.85 0.08 -6.71
CA PRO A 86 -9.09 0.96 -7.85
C PRO A 86 -7.86 1.79 -8.25
N GLU A 87 -7.08 2.25 -7.28
CA GLU A 87 -5.88 3.06 -7.46
C GLU A 87 -4.80 2.34 -8.27
N PHE A 88 -4.76 1.00 -8.23
CA PHE A 88 -3.74 0.20 -8.91
C PHE A 88 -4.22 -0.46 -10.22
N GLN A 89 -5.46 -0.22 -10.67
CA GLN A 89 -6.01 -0.87 -11.87
C GLN A 89 -5.21 -0.55 -13.14
N ASP A 90 -4.71 0.68 -13.26
CA ASP A 90 -3.90 1.13 -14.40
C ASP A 90 -2.39 1.10 -14.11
N VAL A 91 -1.98 0.42 -13.04
CA VAL A 91 -0.58 0.29 -12.63
C VAL A 91 -0.08 -1.13 -12.94
N SER A 92 0.99 -1.24 -13.73
CA SER A 92 1.67 -2.52 -13.99
C SER A 92 2.49 -2.97 -12.78
N LEU A 93 1.80 -3.41 -11.72
CA LEU A 93 2.40 -3.89 -10.47
C LEU A 93 3.40 -5.04 -10.68
N GLU A 94 3.16 -5.88 -11.68
CA GLU A 94 4.02 -7.02 -12.05
C GLU A 94 5.41 -6.60 -12.53
N ASN A 95 5.57 -5.35 -12.96
CA ASN A 95 6.84 -4.81 -13.44
C ASN A 95 7.64 -4.11 -12.34
N LEU A 96 7.10 -3.97 -11.13
CA LEU A 96 7.79 -3.32 -10.03
C LEU A 96 8.83 -4.27 -9.42
N ALA A 97 10.06 -3.78 -9.27
CA ALA A 97 11.12 -4.55 -8.64
C ALA A 97 10.90 -4.63 -7.11
N TYR A 98 11.15 -5.82 -6.56
CA TYR A 98 11.13 -6.04 -5.12
C TYR A 98 12.51 -5.69 -4.54
N ILE A 99 12.51 -4.84 -3.51
CA ILE A 99 13.70 -4.35 -2.82
C ILE A 99 13.64 -4.78 -1.36
N THR A 100 14.65 -5.52 -0.90
CA THR A 100 14.79 -5.83 0.51
C THR A 100 15.03 -4.55 1.30
N ALA A 101 14.17 -4.28 2.28
CA ALA A 101 14.20 -3.07 3.08
C ALA A 101 13.66 -3.31 4.49
N GLN A 102 14.18 -2.56 5.46
CA GLN A 102 13.57 -2.48 6.79
C GLN A 102 12.53 -1.39 6.79
N CYS A 103 11.30 -1.71 7.15
CA CYS A 103 10.20 -0.77 7.14
C CYS A 103 9.63 -0.58 8.56
N HIS A 104 9.16 0.62 8.84
CA HIS A 104 8.44 0.96 10.07
C HIS A 104 7.48 2.11 9.78
N HIS A 105 6.47 2.25 10.63
CA HIS A 105 5.54 3.37 10.56
C HIS A 105 5.22 3.93 11.94
N THR A 106 4.68 5.13 11.95
CA THR A 106 4.18 5.84 13.13
C THR A 106 2.86 6.49 12.78
N TYR A 107 1.88 6.38 13.67
CA TYR A 107 0.59 7.04 13.56
C TYR A 107 0.17 7.59 14.93
N ASP A 108 -0.10 8.89 15.02
CA ASP A 108 -0.52 9.55 16.27
C ASP A 108 -2.02 9.92 16.30
N GLY A 109 -2.79 9.51 15.30
CA GLY A 109 -4.19 9.93 15.11
C GLY A 109 -4.36 11.08 14.10
N THR A 110 -3.32 11.89 13.90
CA THR A 110 -3.32 13.12 13.09
C THR A 110 -2.19 13.21 12.06
N HIS A 111 -1.10 12.50 12.29
CA HIS A 111 0.07 12.40 11.43
C HIS A 111 0.39 10.94 11.22
N TYR A 112 0.59 10.57 9.96
CA TYR A 112 1.09 9.26 9.58
C TYR A 112 2.44 9.41 8.89
N GLN A 113 3.35 8.49 9.18
CA GLN A 113 4.60 8.36 8.45
C GLN A 113 4.98 6.89 8.36
N ALA A 114 5.41 6.46 7.18
CA ALA A 114 6.11 5.19 7.00
C ALA A 114 7.45 5.44 6.32
N ILE A 115 8.46 4.69 6.77
CA ILE A 115 9.82 4.75 6.24
C ILE A 115 10.24 3.33 5.88
N CYS A 116 10.76 3.14 4.67
CA CYS A 116 11.44 1.92 4.25
C CYS A 116 12.89 2.25 3.89
N GLN A 117 13.83 1.59 4.58
CA GLN A 117 15.26 1.76 4.40
C GLN A 117 15.85 0.54 3.68
N ALA A 118 16.39 0.77 2.50
CA ALA A 118 17.20 -0.19 1.74
C ALA A 118 18.68 0.25 1.76
N PRO A 119 19.63 -0.62 1.35
CA PRO A 119 21.06 -0.27 1.33
C PRO A 119 21.41 0.96 0.47
N ALA A 120 20.72 1.15 -0.65
CA ALA A 120 21.01 2.21 -1.64
C ALA A 120 19.93 3.30 -1.71
N ALA A 121 18.83 3.16 -0.96
CA ALA A 121 17.68 4.05 -1.05
C ALA A 121 16.91 4.11 0.27
N GLN A 122 16.23 5.23 0.50
CA GLN A 122 15.23 5.39 1.54
C GLN A 122 13.98 5.96 0.91
N VAL A 123 12.83 5.40 1.26
CA VAL A 123 11.53 5.98 0.93
C VAL A 123 10.84 6.40 2.21
N THR A 124 10.39 7.65 2.26
CA THR A 124 9.55 8.19 3.32
C THR A 124 8.24 8.63 2.71
N VAL A 125 7.14 8.17 3.28
CA VAL A 125 5.78 8.55 2.89
C VAL A 125 5.08 9.07 4.13
N LYS A 126 4.34 10.17 4.00
CA LYS A 126 3.70 10.82 5.14
C LYS A 126 2.42 11.51 4.70
N TRP A 127 1.52 11.72 5.65
CA TRP A 127 0.44 12.68 5.49
C TRP A 127 0.14 13.36 6.82
N SER A 128 -0.44 14.55 6.75
CA SER A 128 -0.91 15.32 7.90
C SER A 128 -2.06 16.25 7.52
N HIS A 129 -2.68 16.89 8.51
CA HIS A 129 -3.76 17.86 8.30
C HIS A 129 -4.94 17.25 7.54
N LEU A 130 -5.59 16.25 8.15
CA LEU A 130 -6.79 15.65 7.59
C LEU A 130 -7.91 16.68 7.44
N LEU A 131 -8.53 16.70 6.27
CA LEU A 131 -9.62 17.61 5.91
C LEU A 131 -10.99 16.99 6.21
N ASP A 132 -11.11 15.67 6.06
CA ASP A 132 -12.36 14.94 6.24
C ASP A 132 -12.08 13.44 6.54
N ARG A 133 -13.11 12.69 6.94
CA ARG A 133 -13.08 11.23 7.10
C ARG A 133 -14.37 10.63 6.56
N LYS A 134 -14.25 9.73 5.59
CA LYS A 134 -15.40 9.03 4.98
C LYS A 134 -15.20 7.53 5.05
N GLN A 135 -16.17 6.82 5.65
CA GLN A 135 -16.19 5.37 5.60
C GLN A 135 -16.77 4.92 4.26
N VAL A 136 -16.12 3.96 3.63
CA VAL A 136 -16.59 3.27 2.44
C VAL A 136 -16.56 1.77 2.71
N ILE A 137 -17.65 1.09 2.39
CA ILE A 137 -17.76 -0.37 2.47
C ILE A 137 -17.79 -0.88 1.04
N TRP A 138 -16.84 -1.74 0.70
CA TRP A 138 -16.77 -2.47 -0.56
C TRP A 138 -17.21 -3.91 -0.30
N PRO A 139 -18.50 -4.24 -0.55
CA PRO A 139 -18.94 -5.62 -0.44
C PRO A 139 -18.28 -6.45 -1.54
N GLN A 140 -17.98 -7.71 -1.23
CA GLN A 140 -17.38 -8.65 -2.20
C GLN A 140 -16.05 -8.16 -2.83
N PHE A 141 -15.25 -7.41 -2.08
CA PHE A 141 -13.91 -7.02 -2.49
C PHE A 141 -13.06 -8.29 -2.73
N PRO A 142 -12.47 -8.46 -3.92
CA PRO A 142 -11.73 -9.67 -4.24
C PRO A 142 -10.37 -9.66 -3.53
N ALA A 143 -10.04 -10.81 -2.93
CA ALA A 143 -8.72 -11.10 -2.37
C ALA A 143 -8.33 -12.55 -2.70
N GLY A 144 -7.49 -12.71 -3.73
CA GLY A 144 -7.16 -14.01 -4.30
C GLY A 144 -8.38 -14.66 -4.92
N GLU A 145 -8.66 -15.92 -4.53
CA GLU A 145 -9.81 -16.69 -5.03
C GLU A 145 -11.10 -16.46 -4.22
N THR A 146 -11.04 -15.62 -3.18
CA THR A 146 -12.17 -15.38 -2.25
C THR A 146 -12.56 -13.90 -2.27
N ALA A 147 -13.82 -13.61 -1.94
CA ALA A 147 -14.31 -12.24 -1.77
C ALA A 147 -14.62 -11.95 -0.29
N TYR A 148 -14.32 -10.72 0.14
CA TYR A 148 -14.50 -10.25 1.51
C TYR A 148 -15.22 -8.91 1.52
N ASP A 149 -15.89 -8.56 2.61
CA ASP A 149 -16.35 -7.19 2.80
C ASP A 149 -15.17 -6.35 3.31
N LEU A 150 -14.73 -5.38 2.52
CA LEU A 150 -13.65 -4.47 2.88
C LEU A 150 -14.25 -3.16 3.37
N THR A 151 -13.85 -2.74 4.57
CA THR A 151 -14.18 -1.41 5.10
C THR A 151 -12.93 -0.54 5.06
N THR A 152 -13.03 0.59 4.37
CA THR A 152 -11.94 1.56 4.20
C THR A 152 -12.38 2.91 4.74
N VAL A 153 -11.46 3.67 5.32
CA VAL A 153 -11.67 5.08 5.65
C VAL A 153 -10.83 5.92 4.71
N ILE A 154 -11.49 6.78 3.93
CA ILE A 154 -10.85 7.73 3.03
C ILE A 154 -10.69 9.05 3.77
N CYS A 155 -9.45 9.51 3.86
CA CYS A 155 -9.05 10.70 4.61
C CYS A 155 -8.32 11.67 3.69
N PRO A 156 -9.01 12.57 2.96
CA PRO A 156 -8.32 13.63 2.22
C PRO A 156 -7.48 14.46 3.19
N CYS A 157 -6.27 14.79 2.80
CA CYS A 157 -5.31 15.53 3.61
C CYS A 157 -4.81 16.76 2.85
N GLN A 158 -4.41 17.78 3.60
CA GLN A 158 -3.84 18.99 3.01
C GLN A 158 -2.36 18.80 2.63
N THR A 159 -1.65 17.88 3.28
CA THR A 159 -0.22 17.68 3.11
C THR A 159 0.13 16.20 3.03
N GLY A 160 0.86 15.83 1.98
CA GLY A 160 1.42 14.51 1.70
C GLY A 160 2.79 14.61 1.05
#